data_AF-A0A7C9K5D6-F1
#
_entry.id   AF-A0A7C9K5D6-F1
#
_cell.length_a   1.000
_cell.length_b   1.000
_cell.length_c   1.000
_cell.angle_alpha   90.00
_cell.angle_beta   90.00
_cell.angle_gamma   90.00
#
_symmetry.space_group_name_H-M   'P 1'
#
loop_
_entity.id
_entity.type
_entity.pdbx_description
1 polymer ?
#
loop_
_entity_poly.entity_id
_entity_poly.type
_entity_poly.pdbx_seq_one_letter_code
_entity_poly.pdbx_strand_id
1 'polypeptide(L)'
;MGIADEAIEIAIYSPTQAACGALLGGPIGLIYFLMANFGALENDNARRKTLYSGIVLIIAQLFLLPILPENFPSTPFAVVYIITARMIAEKYQLTKSDIADSEQYRFHSNWKVFGLSLLCLLGSMAVIMIPLAVLDMLGVVAL
;
A
#
# COMPACT_ATOMS: atom_id res chain seq x y z
N MET A 1 -31.20 26.41 20.89
CA MET A 1 -31.16 25.24 20.00
C MET A 1 -29.75 25.18 19.46
N GLY A 2 -28.88 24.43 20.14
CA GLY A 2 -27.46 24.34 19.77
C GLY A 2 -27.33 23.50 18.51
N ILE A 3 -26.77 24.08 17.46
CA ILE A 3 -26.21 23.34 16.33
C ILE A 3 -25.12 22.46 16.91
N ALA A 4 -25.41 21.17 17.06
CA ALA A 4 -24.38 20.19 17.30
C ALA A 4 -23.44 20.26 16.10
N ASP A 5 -22.18 20.60 16.36
CA ASP A 5 -21.11 20.47 15.39
C ASP A 5 -21.02 18.97 15.07
N GLU A 6 -21.57 18.54 13.94
CA GLU A 6 -21.40 17.16 13.47
C GLU A 6 -19.91 16.97 13.21
N ALA A 7 -19.21 16.35 14.15
CA ALA A 7 -17.81 16.02 14.00
C ALA A 7 -17.65 15.18 12.73
N ILE A 8 -16.92 15.70 11.75
CA ILE A 8 -16.69 15.01 10.48
C ILE A 8 -15.80 13.80 10.77
N GLU A 9 -16.39 12.61 10.74
CA GLU A 9 -15.66 11.35 10.92
C GLU A 9 -14.54 11.19 9.87
N ILE A 10 -13.33 10.91 10.35
CA ILE A 10 -12.14 10.72 9.53
C ILE A 10 -12.17 9.30 8.96
N ALA A 11 -12.20 9.20 7.63
CA ALA A 11 -12.20 7.91 6.98
C ALA A 11 -10.78 7.31 6.95
N ILE A 12 -10.68 6.04 7.34
CA ILE A 12 -9.42 5.28 7.41
C ILE A 12 -9.62 3.86 6.87
N TYR A 13 -8.55 3.25 6.35
CA TYR A 13 -8.59 1.86 5.88
C TYR A 13 -8.31 0.91 7.04
N SER A 14 -9.17 -0.09 7.23
CA SER A 14 -8.90 -1.17 8.18
C SER A 14 -7.65 -1.98 7.77
N PRO A 15 -7.04 -2.75 8.69
CA PRO A 15 -5.91 -3.60 8.34
C PRO A 15 -6.21 -4.60 7.21
N THR A 16 -7.43 -5.13 7.17
CA THR A 16 -7.87 -6.01 6.06
C THR A 16 -7.98 -5.27 4.75
N GLN A 17 -8.47 -4.03 4.74
CA GLN A 17 -8.55 -3.22 3.52
C GLN A 17 -7.16 -2.83 3.01
N ALA A 18 -6.24 -2.47 3.90
CA ALA A 18 -4.84 -2.23 3.54
C ALA A 18 -4.18 -3.49 2.95
N ALA A 19 -4.43 -4.67 3.55
CA ALA A 19 -3.91 -5.94 3.07
C ALA A 19 -4.46 -6.32 1.68
N CYS A 20 -5.77 -6.24 1.48
CA CYS A 20 -6.40 -6.47 0.17
C CYS A 20 -5.94 -5.45 -0.87
N GLY A 21 -5.76 -4.19 -0.45
CA GLY A 21 -5.25 -3.13 -1.29
C GLY A 21 -3.81 -3.35 -1.73
N ALA A 22 -2.97 -3.89 -0.85
CA ALA A 22 -1.59 -4.28 -1.16
C ALA A 22 -1.53 -5.53 -2.04
N LEU A 23 -2.41 -6.51 -1.82
CA LEU A 23 -2.50 -7.71 -2.67
C LEU A 23 -2.80 -7.33 -4.12
N LEU A 24 -3.85 -6.53 -4.33
CA LEU A 24 -4.32 -6.18 -5.67
C LEU A 24 -3.47 -5.07 -6.29
N GLY A 25 -3.06 -4.08 -5.49
CA GLY A 25 -2.34 -2.90 -5.96
C GLY A 25 -0.82 -3.04 -6.00
N GLY A 26 -0.26 -4.18 -5.56
CA GLY A 26 1.18 -4.44 -5.56
C GLY A 26 1.96 -3.50 -4.60
N PRO A 27 3.26 -3.24 -4.87
CA PRO A 27 4.09 -2.43 -3.98
C PRO A 27 3.60 -0.99 -3.84
N ILE A 28 3.00 -0.38 -4.88
CA ILE A 28 2.37 0.95 -4.74
C ILE A 28 1.12 0.88 -3.87
N GLY A 29 0.31 -0.18 -3.99
CA GLY A 29 -0.84 -0.40 -3.11
C GLY A 29 -0.41 -0.45 -1.65
N LEU A 30 0.60 -1.27 -1.33
CA LEU A 30 1.20 -1.36 0.00
C LEU A 30 1.55 0.03 0.57
N ILE A 31 2.29 0.82 -0.21
CA ILE A 31 2.74 2.16 0.21
C ILE A 31 1.55 3.09 0.39
N TYR A 32 0.65 3.13 -0.59
CA TYR A 32 -0.48 4.06 -0.62
C TYR A 32 -1.40 3.86 0.58
N PHE A 33 -1.88 2.62 0.83
CA PHE A 33 -2.85 2.36 1.88
C PHE A 33 -2.26 2.63 3.28
N LEU A 34 -0.99 2.26 3.51
CA LEU A 34 -0.32 2.57 4.76
C LEU A 34 -0.07 4.07 4.94
N MET A 35 0.37 4.77 3.89
CA MET A 35 0.62 6.20 3.91
C MET A 35 -0.68 7.00 4.13
N ALA A 36 -1.78 6.59 3.49
CA ALA A 36 -3.08 7.23 3.65
C ALA A 36 -3.59 7.11 5.09
N ASN A 37 -3.43 5.94 5.71
CA ASN A 37 -3.77 5.75 7.12
C ASN A 37 -2.92 6.61 8.06
N PHE A 38 -1.60 6.66 7.88
CA PHE A 38 -0.77 7.55 8.71
C PHE A 38 -1.09 9.03 8.49
N GLY A 39 -1.55 9.41 7.29
CA GLY A 39 -2.07 10.76 7.05
C GLY A 39 -3.37 11.04 7.78
N ALA A 40 -4.31 10.08 7.80
CA ALA A 40 -5.55 10.18 8.57
C ALA A 40 -5.32 10.24 10.10
N LEU A 41 -4.21 9.67 10.57
CA LEU A 41 -3.76 9.75 11.96
C LEU A 41 -2.87 10.96 12.25
N GLU A 42 -2.74 11.90 11.30
CA GLU A 42 -1.88 13.09 11.40
C GLU A 42 -0.42 12.78 11.78
N ASN A 43 0.04 11.57 11.48
CA ASN A 43 1.38 11.10 11.80
C ASN A 43 2.30 11.25 10.57
N ASP A 44 2.66 12.49 10.26
CA ASP A 44 3.48 12.83 9.09
C ASP A 44 4.86 12.18 9.10
N ASN A 45 5.42 11.92 10.28
CA ASN A 45 6.70 11.22 10.40
C ASN A 45 6.59 9.76 9.90
N ALA A 46 5.61 9.01 10.41
CA ALA A 46 5.37 7.63 9.98
C ALA A 46 4.93 7.57 8.50
N ARG A 47 4.14 8.54 8.05
CA ARG A 47 3.73 8.69 6.65
C ARG A 47 4.93 8.85 5.71
N ARG A 48 5.86 9.76 6.02
CA ARG A 48 7.10 9.96 5.25
C ARG A 48 8.01 8.74 5.30
N LYS A 49 8.16 8.13 6.46
CA LYS A 49 8.93 6.88 6.62
C LYS A 49 8.36 5.77 5.74
N THR A 50 7.04 5.62 5.66
CA THR A 50 6.36 4.64 4.80
C THR A 50 6.65 4.90 3.32
N LEU A 51 6.62 6.16 2.88
CA LEU A 51 6.97 6.52 1.52
C LEU A 51 8.43 6.17 1.19
N TYR A 52 9.38 6.57 2.05
CA TYR A 52 10.79 6.31 1.81
C TYR A 52 11.14 4.82 1.87
N SER A 53 10.63 4.08 2.86
CA SER A 53 10.84 2.63 2.93
C SER A 53 10.19 1.91 1.73
N GLY A 54 9.05 2.40 1.27
CA GLY A 54 8.38 1.95 0.06
C GLY A 54 9.22 2.12 -1.21
N ILE A 55 9.79 3.31 -1.40
CA ILE A 55 10.70 3.60 -2.51
C ILE A 55 11.91 2.66 -2.46
N VAL A 56 12.52 2.49 -1.28
CA VAL A 56 13.65 1.57 -1.09
C VAL A 56 13.25 0.13 -1.43
N LEU A 57 12.07 -0.31 -1.02
CA LEU A 57 11.53 -1.64 -1.34
C LEU A 57 11.36 -1.83 -2.86
N ILE A 58 10.79 -0.85 -3.57
CA ILE A 58 10.62 -0.92 -5.03
C ILE A 58 11.99 -0.98 -5.72
N ILE A 59 12.95 -0.15 -5.30
CA ILE A 59 14.30 -0.18 -5.84
C ILE A 59 14.95 -1.55 -5.59
N ALA A 60 14.89 -2.06 -4.36
CA ALA A 60 15.44 -3.38 -4.03
C ALA A 60 14.81 -4.49 -4.90
N GLN A 61 13.51 -4.41 -5.13
CA GLN A 61 12.81 -5.34 -6.00
C GLN A 61 13.24 -5.23 -7.46
N LEU A 62 13.45 -4.02 -7.99
CA LEU A 62 13.97 -3.81 -9.35
C LEU A 62 15.34 -4.45 -9.56
N PHE A 63 16.21 -4.39 -8.55
CA PHE A 63 17.51 -5.07 -8.60
C PHE A 63 17.40 -6.59 -8.39
N LEU A 64 16.42 -7.04 -7.62
CA LEU A 64 16.21 -8.47 -7.35
C LEU A 64 15.63 -9.21 -8.56
N LEU A 65 14.67 -8.61 -9.27
CA LEU A 65 13.93 -9.29 -10.34
C LEU A 65 14.81 -9.89 -11.45
N PRO A 66 15.81 -9.19 -12.02
CA PRO A 66 16.69 -9.74 -13.06
C PRO A 66 17.60 -10.89 -12.59
N ILE A 67 17.75 -11.07 -11.27
CA ILE A 67 18.59 -12.11 -10.67
C ILE A 67 17.79 -13.40 -10.46
N LEU A 68 16.45 -13.31 -10.44
CA LEU A 68 15.59 -14.44 -10.23
C LEU A 68 15.49 -15.31 -11.50
N PRO A 69 15.32 -16.63 -11.35
CA PRO A 69 14.99 -17.50 -12.47
C PRO A 69 13.73 -17.02 -13.20
N GLU A 70 13.67 -17.18 -14.52
CA GLU A 70 12.53 -16.76 -15.35
C GLU A 70 11.19 -17.37 -14.89
N ASN A 71 11.22 -18.58 -14.32
CA ASN A 71 10.07 -19.30 -13.81
C ASN A 71 9.78 -19.05 -12.32
N PHE A 72 10.45 -18.07 -11.70
CA PHE A 72 10.22 -17.76 -10.29
C PHE A 72 8.79 -17.24 -10.07
N PRO A 73 8.02 -17.83 -9.14
CA PRO A 73 6.63 -17.43 -8.93
C PRO A 73 6.55 -16.02 -8.33
N SER A 74 5.53 -15.25 -8.71
CA SER A 74 5.28 -13.91 -8.16
C SER A 74 4.60 -13.92 -6.78
N THR A 75 4.04 -15.07 -6.37
CA THR A 75 3.32 -15.25 -5.10
C THR A 75 4.09 -14.80 -3.86
N PRO A 76 5.40 -15.07 -3.70
CA PRO A 76 6.16 -14.61 -2.53
C PRO A 76 6.12 -13.09 -2.35
N PHE A 77 6.21 -12.31 -3.43
CA PHE A 77 6.12 -10.85 -3.35
C PHE A 77 4.74 -10.40 -2.85
N ALA A 78 3.67 -10.98 -3.40
CA ALA A 78 2.31 -10.68 -2.98
C ALA A 78 2.09 -11.01 -1.49
N VAL A 79 2.59 -12.16 -1.03
CA VAL A 79 2.53 -12.56 0.39
C VAL A 79 3.27 -11.56 1.28
N VAL A 80 4.47 -11.13 0.90
CA VAL A 80 5.23 -10.12 1.64
C VAL A 80 4.45 -8.81 1.74
N TYR A 81 3.81 -8.34 0.66
CA TYR A 81 3.04 -7.10 0.71
C TYR A 81 1.81 -7.22 1.62
N ILE A 82 1.06 -8.32 1.53
CA ILE A 82 -0.13 -8.57 2.34
C ILE A 82 0.24 -8.58 3.82
N ILE A 83 1.25 -9.37 4.19
CA ILE A 83 1.68 -9.53 5.57
C ILE A 83 2.18 -8.19 6.11
N THR A 84 3.02 -7.48 5.33
CA THR A 84 3.56 -6.19 5.73
C THR A 84 2.46 -5.15 5.93
N ALA A 85 1.53 -5.02 4.98
CA ALA A 85 0.40 -4.10 5.08
C ALA A 85 -0.44 -4.38 6.33
N ARG A 86 -0.79 -5.65 6.54
CA ARG A 86 -1.62 -6.06 7.68
C ARG A 86 -0.90 -5.82 9.00
N MET A 87 0.34 -6.27 9.13
CA MET A 87 1.12 -6.14 10.37
C MET A 87 1.37 -4.69 10.74
N ILE A 88 1.71 -3.83 9.77
CA ILE A 88 1.94 -2.41 10.06
C ILE A 88 0.63 -1.73 10.46
N ALA A 89 -0.47 -2.00 9.75
CA ALA A 89 -1.76 -1.43 10.08
C ALA A 89 -2.26 -1.88 11.47
N GLU A 90 -2.17 -3.17 11.80
CA GLU A 90 -2.59 -3.68 13.12
C GLU A 90 -1.71 -3.15 14.26
N LYS A 91 -0.39 -2.99 14.03
CA LYS A 91 0.55 -2.65 15.10
C LYS A 91 0.72 -1.14 15.33
N TYR A 92 0.62 -0.34 14.29
CA TYR A 92 1.00 1.09 14.33
C TYR A 92 -0.13 2.04 13.90
N GLN A 93 -1.29 1.52 13.49
CA GLN A 93 -2.43 2.33 13.06
C GLN A 93 -3.64 1.97 13.93
N LEU A 94 -4.81 1.73 13.34
CA LEU A 94 -6.00 1.32 14.07
C LEU A 94 -6.39 -0.11 13.68
N THR A 95 -6.76 -0.89 14.68
CA THR A 95 -7.38 -2.20 14.43
C THR A 95 -8.81 -2.03 13.92
N LYS A 96 -9.39 -3.12 13.43
CA LYS A 96 -10.79 -3.09 12.98
C LYS A 96 -11.76 -2.78 14.12
N SER A 97 -11.50 -3.26 15.34
CA SER A 97 -12.31 -2.92 16.52
C SER A 97 -12.16 -1.45 16.88
N ASP A 98 -10.93 -0.93 16.91
CA ASP A 98 -10.70 0.48 17.28
C ASP A 98 -11.44 1.45 16.35
N ILE A 99 -11.55 1.12 15.05
CA ILE A 99 -12.32 1.94 14.10
C ILE A 99 -13.83 1.77 14.31
N ALA A 100 -14.30 0.56 14.60
CA ALA A 100 -15.73 0.29 14.77
C ALA A 100 -16.31 0.90 16.06
N ASP A 101 -15.49 0.99 17.10
CA ASP A 101 -15.86 1.49 18.42
C ASP A 101 -15.57 3.00 18.59
N SER A 102 -15.03 3.66 17.56
CA SER A 102 -14.65 5.07 17.59
C SER A 102 -15.76 5.98 17.07
N GLU A 103 -16.01 7.09 17.76
CA GLU A 103 -16.82 8.21 17.26
C GLU A 103 -16.06 9.11 16.27
N GLN A 104 -14.73 8.96 16.17
CA GLN A 104 -13.86 9.81 15.35
C GLN A 104 -13.57 9.19 13.97
N TYR A 105 -13.53 7.86 13.88
CA TYR A 105 -13.04 7.15 12.70
C TYR A 105 -14.11 6.27 12.08
N ARG A 106 -14.06 6.17 10.75
CA ARG A 106 -14.92 5.27 9.97
C ARG A 106 -14.18 4.54 8.88
N PHE A 107 -14.70 3.39 8.46
CA PHE A 107 -14.14 2.66 7.34
C PHE A 107 -14.38 3.35 6.01
N HIS A 108 -13.40 3.30 5.11
CA HIS A 108 -13.67 3.51 3.69
C HIS A 108 -14.57 2.41 3.12
N SER A 109 -15.34 2.73 2.05
CA SER A 109 -16.10 1.74 1.28
C SER A 109 -15.17 0.75 0.56
N ASN A 110 -15.55 -0.53 0.54
CA ASN A 110 -14.79 -1.55 -0.18
C ASN A 110 -14.70 -1.31 -1.69
N TRP A 111 -15.68 -0.62 -2.30
CA TRP A 111 -15.62 -0.23 -3.71
C TRP A 111 -14.52 0.80 -3.98
N LYS A 112 -14.33 1.73 -3.04
CA LYS A 112 -13.21 2.68 -3.11
C LYS A 112 -11.88 1.97 -2.99
N VAL A 113 -11.77 1.03 -2.04
CA VAL A 113 -10.56 0.20 -1.88
C VAL A 113 -10.25 -0.56 -3.18
N PHE A 114 -11.25 -1.24 -3.76
CA PHE A 114 -11.09 -1.99 -5.00
C PHE A 114 -10.63 -1.11 -6.17
N GLY A 115 -11.35 -0.01 -6.45
CA GLY A 115 -11.02 0.87 -7.58
C GLY A 115 -9.64 1.52 -7.43
N LEU A 116 -9.29 1.93 -6.21
CA LEU A 116 -7.98 2.52 -5.93
C LEU A 116 -6.86 1.49 -6.00
N SER A 117 -7.12 0.25 -5.62
CA SER A 117 -6.18 -0.86 -5.79
C SER A 117 -5.87 -1.10 -7.27
N LEU A 118 -6.85 -0.97 -8.16
CA LEU A 118 -6.62 -1.08 -9.61
C LEU A 118 -5.72 0.07 -10.13
N LEU A 119 -5.91 1.29 -9.64
CA LEU A 119 -5.01 2.41 -9.97
C LEU A 119 -3.60 2.17 -9.44
N CYS A 120 -3.47 1.68 -8.21
CA CYS A 120 -2.18 1.28 -7.64
C CYS A 120 -1.54 0.13 -8.42
N LEU A 121 -2.31 -0.81 -8.94
CA LEU A 121 -1.82 -1.90 -9.78
C LEU A 121 -1.19 -1.34 -11.06
N LEU A 122 -1.88 -0.44 -11.76
CA LEU A 122 -1.34 0.22 -12.95
C LEU A 122 -0.04 0.98 -12.63
N GLY A 123 -0.02 1.70 -11.50
CA GLY A 123 1.19 2.35 -11.03
C GLY A 123 2.32 1.37 -10.74
N SER A 124 2.03 0.27 -10.04
CA SER A 124 2.99 -0.81 -9.73
C SER A 124 3.56 -1.43 -11.01
N MET A 125 2.71 -1.70 -12.00
CA MET A 125 3.15 -2.17 -13.31
C MET A 125 4.06 -1.15 -13.97
N ALA A 126 3.72 0.14 -13.96
CA ALA A 126 4.55 1.18 -14.56
C ALA A 126 5.93 1.29 -13.88
N VAL A 127 5.99 1.37 -12.55
CA VAL A 127 7.26 1.54 -11.81
C VAL A 127 8.16 0.31 -11.84
N ILE A 128 7.61 -0.88 -12.12
CA ILE A 128 8.39 -2.10 -12.27
C ILE A 128 8.76 -2.36 -13.74
N MET A 129 7.77 -2.38 -14.64
CA MET A 129 7.97 -2.79 -16.02
C MET A 129 8.75 -1.75 -16.84
N ILE A 130 8.53 -0.45 -16.63
CA ILE A 130 9.22 0.58 -17.41
C ILE A 130 10.73 0.57 -17.16
N PRO A 131 11.23 0.61 -15.91
CA PRO A 131 12.67 0.54 -15.67
C PRO A 131 13.29 -0.76 -16.20
N LEU A 132 12.60 -1.89 -16.01
CA LEU A 132 13.06 -3.18 -16.51
C LEU A 132 13.17 -3.20 -18.04
N ALA A 133 12.16 -2.73 -18.76
CA ALA A 133 12.21 -2.62 -20.22
C ALA A 133 13.33 -1.69 -20.70
N VAL A 134 13.60 -0.59 -19.99
CA VAL A 134 14.73 0.30 -20.32
C VAL A 134 16.07 -0.41 -20.12
N LEU A 135 16.24 -1.16 -19.03
CA LEU A 135 17.48 -1.90 -18.79
C LEU A 135 17.72 -2.99 -19.86
N ASP A 136 16.66 -3.66 -20.30
CA ASP A 136 16.71 -4.65 -21.39
C ASP A 136 17.06 -4.00 -22.74
N MET A 137 16.42 -2.88 -23.09
CA MET A 137 16.77 -2.11 -24.30
C MET A 137 18.22 -1.61 -24.31
N LEU A 138 18.80 -1.36 -23.13
CA LEU A 138 20.20 -0.97 -22.98
C LEU A 138 21.18 -2.17 -22.96
N GLY A 139 20.66 -3.41 -23.00
CA GLY A 139 21.45 -4.64 -22.92
C GLY A 139 22.08 -4.89 -21.55
N VAL A 140 21.56 -4.26 -20.49
CA VAL A 140 22.06 -4.43 -19.11
C VAL A 140 21.51 -5.70 -18.48
N VAL A 141 20.27 -6.06 -18.82
CA VAL A 141 19.60 -7.29 -18.42
C VAL A 141 19.03 -7.97 -19.67
N ALA A 142 18.72 -9.26 -19.58
CA ALA A 142 17.94 -9.97 -20.59
C ALA A 142 16.64 -10.43 -19.91
N LEU A 143 15.51 -9.86 -20.33
CA LEU A 143 14.18 -10.17 -19.80
C LEU A 143 13.40 -11.13 -20.69
#